data_AF-A0A2D7FWZ7-F1
#
_entry.id   AF-A0A2D7FWZ7-F1
#
_cell.length_a   1.000
_cell.length_b   1.000
_cell.length_c   1.000
_cell.angle_alpha   90.00
_cell.angle_beta   90.00
_cell.angle_gamma   90.00
#
_symmetry.space_group_name_H-M   'P 1'
#
loop_
_entity.id
_entity.type
_entity.pdbx_description
1 polymer ?
#
loop_
_entity_poly.entity_id
_entity_poly.type
_entity_poly.pdbx_seq_one_letter_code
_entity_poly.pdbx_strand_id
1 'polypeptide(L)'
;MFCIGIGVGSQNTAGAWLEVAFPKSLLGPSATLIKEIETLVPLEGESGNVPLDQDLCARLAAQISDIAQKQLLQALAKSQKPCVLTWLKEDTAIASTPAAYLKLHLLSSGQCRPNSLNLDGIFASLPNVAWTSQGAIATEELEEALLQARIQGQHLEVTSIDKFPKLTNYLAPNGARIADSARVRLGAYLGPGTTVMHEGFINFNAGAEGPNMVEGRISQGVFVQKGSDLGGSASTAGTLSGGGNQVISIGEDCLISANAGTGISLGHRCTIEAGLYITPGTLVTLIDVDGAPVKTVKARILNGQDDLLFIRHSQTGEVQCRTNQHAIKLNDLLHAHN
;
A
#
# COMPACT_ATOMS: atom_id res chain seq x y z
N MET A 1 18.37 11.54 -11.08
CA MET A 1 17.30 11.91 -10.14
C MET A 1 16.37 10.73 -9.98
N PHE A 2 16.11 10.30 -8.75
CA PHE A 2 15.28 9.15 -8.43
C PHE A 2 13.80 9.42 -8.72
N CYS A 3 13.22 10.48 -8.17
CA CYS A 3 11.86 10.89 -8.50
C CYS A 3 11.63 12.39 -8.34
N ILE A 4 10.58 12.89 -9.00
CA ILE A 4 10.12 14.27 -8.89
C ILE A 4 8.58 14.32 -8.94
N GLY A 5 8.00 15.27 -8.25
CA GLY A 5 6.56 15.49 -8.21
C GLY A 5 6.23 16.98 -8.16
N ILE A 6 5.32 17.40 -9.04
CA ILE A 6 4.63 18.69 -8.96
C ILE A 6 3.26 18.42 -8.35
N GLY A 7 2.97 19.06 -7.23
CA GLY A 7 1.80 18.75 -6.41
C GLY A 7 1.08 19.98 -5.89
N VAL A 8 -0.12 19.72 -5.36
CA VAL A 8 -0.98 20.67 -4.68
C VAL A 8 -1.49 20.01 -3.41
N GLY A 9 -1.62 20.76 -2.34
CA GLY A 9 -2.06 20.18 -1.07
C GLY A 9 -2.61 21.20 -0.11
N SER A 10 -2.49 20.90 1.17
CA SER A 10 -2.99 21.74 2.25
C SER A 10 -1.96 21.86 3.36
N GLN A 11 -1.99 23.03 3.99
CA GLN A 11 -1.18 23.37 5.14
C GLN A 11 -2.11 23.80 6.27
N ASN A 12 -1.68 23.59 7.52
CA ASN A 12 -2.35 24.17 8.67
C ASN A 12 -2.06 25.68 8.76
N THR A 13 -2.65 26.35 9.75
CA THR A 13 -2.47 27.81 9.97
C THR A 13 -1.03 28.21 10.28
N ALA A 14 -0.19 27.27 10.73
CA ALA A 14 1.25 27.47 10.94
C ALA A 14 2.11 27.23 9.68
N GLY A 15 1.50 26.92 8.53
CA GLY A 15 2.20 26.63 7.28
C GLY A 15 2.80 25.23 7.20
N ALA A 16 2.50 24.33 8.14
CA ALA A 16 2.97 22.94 8.11
C ALA A 16 2.11 22.13 7.13
N TRP A 17 2.75 21.36 6.25
CA TRP A 17 2.07 20.48 5.30
C TRP A 17 1.29 19.37 6.00
N LEU A 18 0.00 19.27 5.70
CA LEU A 18 -0.86 18.17 6.12
C LEU A 18 -0.85 17.05 5.10
N GLU A 19 -0.96 17.40 3.82
CA GLU A 19 -0.98 16.45 2.71
C GLU A 19 -0.57 17.10 1.39
N VAL A 20 -0.20 16.27 0.42
CA VAL A 20 0.07 16.70 -0.96
C VAL A 20 -0.43 15.66 -1.95
N ALA A 21 -1.19 16.08 -2.95
CA ALA A 21 -1.52 15.28 -4.12
C ALA A 21 -0.49 15.51 -5.23
N PHE A 22 0.03 14.42 -5.82
CA PHE A 22 0.93 14.44 -6.98
C PHE A 22 0.30 13.74 -8.18
N PRO A 23 -0.55 14.42 -8.97
CA PRO A 23 -1.33 13.79 -10.04
C PRO A 23 -0.48 13.16 -11.16
N LYS A 24 0.76 13.64 -11.34
CA LYS A 24 1.71 13.21 -12.36
C LYS A 24 3.11 13.02 -11.75
N SER A 25 3.22 12.30 -10.64
CA SER A 25 4.53 11.91 -10.07
C SER A 25 5.36 11.09 -11.06
N LEU A 26 6.67 11.33 -11.12
CA LEU A 26 7.58 10.67 -12.03
C LEU A 26 8.69 9.93 -11.28
N LEU A 27 8.80 8.63 -11.52
CA LEU A 27 10.01 7.85 -11.24
C LEU A 27 10.99 8.02 -12.42
N GLY A 28 12.23 8.38 -12.14
CA GLY A 28 13.28 8.56 -13.14
C GLY A 28 12.95 9.61 -14.21
N PRO A 29 12.70 10.89 -13.86
CA PRO A 29 12.38 11.93 -14.84
C PRO A 29 13.49 12.09 -15.89
N SER A 30 13.10 12.47 -17.12
CA SER A 30 14.06 12.65 -18.22
C SER A 30 15.06 13.78 -17.91
N ALA A 31 16.29 13.64 -18.42
CA ALA A 31 17.32 14.68 -18.27
C ALA A 31 16.87 16.03 -18.85
N THR A 32 16.06 16.00 -19.93
CA THR A 32 15.46 17.20 -20.51
C THR A 32 14.52 17.90 -19.53
N LEU A 33 13.59 17.17 -18.91
CA LEU A 33 12.66 17.74 -17.94
C LEU A 33 13.40 18.31 -16.73
N ILE A 34 14.40 17.59 -16.22
CA ILE A 34 15.23 18.06 -15.10
C ILE A 34 15.89 19.40 -15.48
N LYS A 35 16.54 19.46 -16.64
CA LYS A 35 17.22 20.67 -17.11
C LYS A 35 16.27 21.83 -17.35
N GLU A 36 15.07 21.57 -17.89
CA GLU A 36 14.01 22.56 -18.07
C GLU A 36 13.51 23.10 -16.73
N ILE A 37 13.41 22.28 -15.68
CA ILE A 37 13.03 22.75 -14.34
C ILE A 37 14.16 23.57 -13.71
N GLU A 38 15.41 23.09 -13.84
CA GLU A 38 16.61 23.72 -13.26
C GLU A 38 16.89 25.14 -13.78
N THR A 39 16.36 25.54 -14.93
CA THR A 39 16.50 26.93 -15.41
C THR A 39 15.80 27.94 -14.51
N LEU A 40 14.76 27.53 -13.78
CA LEU A 40 13.96 28.40 -12.92
C LEU A 40 14.01 28.01 -11.45
N VAL A 41 14.22 26.73 -11.15
CA VAL A 41 14.26 26.20 -9.78
C VAL A 41 15.54 25.38 -9.61
N PRO A 42 16.55 25.88 -8.88
CA PRO A 42 17.78 25.12 -8.66
C PRO A 42 17.47 23.91 -7.76
N LEU A 43 17.68 22.70 -8.29
CA LEU A 43 17.39 21.43 -7.60
C LEU A 43 18.55 21.03 -6.66
N GLU A 44 18.78 21.89 -5.66
CA GLU A 44 19.88 21.76 -4.69
C GLU A 44 19.68 20.60 -3.70
N GLY A 45 20.76 20.15 -3.07
CA GLY A 45 20.72 19.07 -2.07
C GLY A 45 20.30 17.70 -2.62
N GLU A 46 20.25 16.70 -1.73
CA GLU A 46 19.84 15.32 -2.09
C GLU A 46 18.33 15.17 -2.28
N SER A 47 17.55 16.03 -1.63
CA SER A 47 16.11 16.12 -1.76
C SER A 47 15.66 17.54 -1.41
N GLY A 48 14.51 17.97 -1.92
CA GLY A 48 13.98 19.28 -1.58
C GLY A 48 12.52 19.48 -1.92
N ASN A 49 11.95 20.55 -1.37
CA ASN A 49 10.58 20.96 -1.57
C ASN A 49 10.59 22.48 -1.82
N VAL A 50 10.11 22.93 -2.98
CA VAL A 50 10.02 24.36 -3.34
C VAL A 50 8.56 24.73 -3.54
N PRO A 51 8.03 25.72 -2.80
CA PRO A 51 6.70 26.25 -3.06
C PRO A 51 6.59 26.78 -4.49
N LEU A 52 5.47 26.49 -5.15
CA LEU A 52 5.16 26.99 -6.49
C LEU A 52 4.04 28.01 -6.39
N ASP A 53 4.35 29.29 -6.62
CA ASP A 53 3.32 30.30 -6.81
C ASP A 53 2.76 30.27 -8.25
N GLN A 54 1.77 31.11 -8.52
CA GLN A 54 1.08 31.15 -9.81
C GLN A 54 2.01 31.58 -10.95
N ASP A 55 2.93 32.52 -10.71
CA ASP A 55 3.90 33.00 -11.69
C ASP A 55 4.92 31.91 -12.06
N LEU A 56 5.52 31.28 -11.05
CA LEU A 56 6.48 30.21 -11.24
C LEU A 56 5.85 29.01 -11.95
N CYS A 57 4.60 28.65 -11.62
CA CYS A 57 3.85 27.65 -12.37
C CYS A 57 3.70 28.02 -13.85
N ALA A 58 3.31 29.26 -14.15
CA ALA A 58 3.11 29.73 -15.52
C ALA A 58 4.42 29.76 -16.32
N ARG A 59 5.52 30.20 -15.70
CA ARG A 59 6.85 30.22 -16.35
C ARG A 59 7.38 28.81 -16.60
N LEU A 60 7.25 27.89 -15.64
CA LEU A 60 7.60 26.48 -15.83
C LEU A 60 6.77 25.86 -16.98
N ALA A 61 5.46 26.10 -17.00
CA ALA A 61 4.58 25.61 -18.07
C ALA A 61 4.93 26.14 -19.46
N ALA A 62 5.51 27.33 -19.57
CA ALA A 62 5.88 27.94 -20.84
C ALA A 62 7.07 27.24 -21.52
N GLN A 63 7.99 26.69 -20.73
CA GLN A 63 9.23 26.08 -21.23
C GLN A 63 9.26 24.55 -21.20
N ILE A 64 8.47 23.91 -20.31
CA ILE A 64 8.47 22.45 -20.19
C ILE A 64 7.92 21.80 -21.46
N SER A 65 8.66 20.84 -22.00
CA SER A 65 8.28 20.08 -23.20
C SER A 65 7.40 18.87 -22.89
N ASP A 66 7.50 18.30 -21.69
CA ASP A 66 6.62 17.22 -21.24
C ASP A 66 5.16 17.69 -21.17
N ILE A 67 4.31 17.11 -22.03
CA ILE A 67 2.93 17.55 -22.20
C ILE A 67 2.12 17.39 -20.91
N ALA A 68 2.32 16.30 -20.18
CA ALA A 68 1.55 16.01 -18.97
C ALA A 68 1.93 16.96 -17.83
N GLN A 69 3.23 17.21 -17.62
CA GLN A 69 3.72 18.17 -16.63
C GLN A 69 3.33 19.60 -16.99
N LYS A 70 3.42 19.96 -18.28
CA LYS A 70 2.98 21.28 -18.78
C LYS A 70 1.50 21.53 -18.48
N GLN A 71 0.63 20.58 -18.83
CA GLN A 71 -0.82 20.69 -18.57
C GLN A 71 -1.11 20.79 -17.06
N LEU A 72 -0.40 20.01 -16.25
CA LEU A 72 -0.53 20.07 -14.79
C LEU A 72 -0.16 21.47 -14.26
N LEU A 73 1.00 22.01 -14.65
CA LEU A 73 1.43 23.34 -14.23
C LEU A 73 0.47 24.45 -14.67
N GLN A 74 -0.09 24.36 -15.89
CA GLN A 74 -1.11 25.30 -16.36
C GLN A 74 -2.38 25.27 -15.51
N ALA A 75 -2.76 24.08 -15.00
CA ALA A 75 -3.88 23.95 -14.07
C ALA A 75 -3.52 24.52 -12.69
N LEU A 76 -2.33 24.19 -12.17
CA LEU A 76 -1.86 24.63 -10.85
C LEU A 76 -1.60 26.13 -10.76
N ALA A 77 -1.29 26.80 -11.87
CA ALA A 77 -1.20 28.26 -11.94
C ALA A 77 -2.52 28.97 -11.56
N LYS A 78 -3.65 28.24 -11.50
CA LYS A 78 -4.96 28.76 -11.07
C LYS A 78 -5.36 28.31 -9.67
N SER A 79 -4.49 27.57 -8.98
CA SER A 79 -4.76 27.04 -7.65
C SER A 79 -4.87 28.16 -6.61
N GLN A 80 -5.83 28.00 -5.70
CA GLN A 80 -5.93 28.77 -4.45
C GLN A 80 -5.28 28.03 -3.27
N LYS A 81 -4.85 26.79 -3.49
CA LYS A 81 -4.17 25.94 -2.52
C LYS A 81 -2.66 25.97 -2.77
N PRO A 82 -1.82 25.79 -1.72
CA PRO A 82 -0.38 25.77 -1.88
C PRO A 82 0.06 24.64 -2.82
N CYS A 83 0.91 25.00 -3.79
CA CYS A 83 1.54 24.07 -4.71
C CYS A 83 3.02 23.89 -4.36
N VAL A 84 3.58 22.74 -4.71
CA VAL A 84 4.96 22.38 -4.36
C VAL A 84 5.61 21.54 -5.46
N LEU A 85 6.88 21.83 -5.74
CA LEU A 85 7.79 20.94 -6.45
C LEU A 85 8.61 20.16 -5.43
N THR A 86 8.57 18.83 -5.49
CA THR A 86 9.32 17.94 -4.60
C THR A 86 10.24 17.04 -5.43
N TRP A 87 11.50 16.91 -5.05
CA TRP A 87 12.46 16.01 -5.70
C TRP A 87 13.24 15.16 -4.70
N LEU A 88 13.63 13.98 -5.15
CA LEU A 88 14.62 13.12 -4.49
C LEU A 88 15.64 12.66 -5.52
N LYS A 89 16.92 12.92 -5.27
CA LYS A 89 18.03 12.49 -6.16
C LYS A 89 18.27 10.99 -6.07
N GLU A 90 18.12 10.43 -4.87
CA GLU A 90 18.26 9.02 -4.52
C GLU A 90 17.07 8.52 -3.67
N ASP A 91 16.91 7.20 -3.54
CA ASP A 91 15.88 6.59 -2.69
C ASP A 91 16.33 6.50 -1.22
N THR A 92 16.39 7.64 -0.55
CA THR A 92 16.86 7.78 0.84
C THR A 92 15.69 7.88 1.84
N ALA A 93 16.00 7.90 3.14
CA ALA A 93 14.99 8.07 4.19
C ALA A 93 14.16 9.35 4.00
N ILE A 94 12.89 9.30 4.39
CA ILE A 94 11.93 10.39 4.20
C ILE A 94 12.21 11.49 5.24
N ALA A 95 12.37 12.72 4.76
CA ALA A 95 12.69 13.89 5.58
C ALA A 95 11.60 14.98 5.57
N SER A 96 10.53 14.83 4.80
CA SER A 96 9.44 15.82 4.70
C SER A 96 8.09 15.19 4.38
N THR A 97 6.99 15.88 4.73
CA THR A 97 5.64 15.46 4.36
C THR A 97 5.48 15.33 2.84
N PRO A 98 5.88 16.32 1.99
CA PRO A 98 5.74 16.15 0.54
C PRO A 98 6.53 14.96 -0.01
N ALA A 99 7.73 14.66 0.52
CA ALA A 99 8.51 13.49 0.11
C ALA A 99 7.80 12.17 0.49
N ALA A 100 7.18 12.11 1.68
CA ALA A 100 6.38 10.97 2.10
C ALA A 100 5.22 10.69 1.12
N TYR A 101 4.45 11.74 0.81
CA TYR A 101 3.33 11.64 -0.13
C TYR A 101 3.81 11.28 -1.53
N LEU A 102 4.94 11.80 -2.01
CA LEU A 102 5.49 11.46 -3.32
C LEU A 102 5.80 9.96 -3.42
N LYS A 103 6.48 9.36 -2.42
CA LYS A 103 6.74 7.91 -2.43
C LYS A 103 5.47 7.07 -2.36
N LEU A 104 4.47 7.50 -1.58
CA LEU A 104 3.18 6.81 -1.54
C LEU A 104 2.44 6.88 -2.89
N HIS A 105 2.54 7.99 -3.63
CA HIS A 105 1.99 8.10 -4.99
C HIS A 105 2.71 7.16 -5.97
N LEU A 106 4.03 7.02 -5.88
CA LEU A 106 4.78 6.09 -6.72
C LEU A 106 4.30 4.64 -6.52
N LEU A 107 4.04 4.22 -5.27
CA LEU A 107 3.45 2.92 -4.98
C LEU A 107 2.02 2.79 -5.56
N SER A 108 1.14 3.75 -5.28
CA SER A 108 -0.27 3.64 -5.68
C SER A 108 -0.51 3.82 -7.18
N SER A 109 0.38 4.52 -7.88
CA SER A 109 0.38 4.61 -9.34
C SER A 109 0.92 3.36 -10.03
N GLY A 110 1.46 2.40 -9.26
CA GLY A 110 2.09 1.19 -9.78
C GLY A 110 3.48 1.40 -10.38
N GLN A 111 4.11 2.56 -10.18
CA GLN A 111 5.49 2.83 -10.63
C GLN A 111 6.52 2.07 -9.79
N CYS A 112 6.20 1.77 -8.53
CA CYS A 112 7.03 1.00 -7.61
C CYS A 112 6.21 -0.12 -6.98
N ARG A 113 6.83 -1.29 -6.77
CA ARG A 113 6.20 -2.41 -6.06
C ARG A 113 6.34 -2.23 -4.54
N PRO A 114 5.46 -2.82 -3.73
CA PRO A 114 5.68 -2.93 -2.30
C PRO A 114 7.08 -3.47 -1.96
N ASN A 115 7.69 -2.91 -0.92
CA ASN A 115 9.05 -3.21 -0.44
C ASN A 115 10.19 -2.79 -1.38
N SER A 116 9.90 -2.06 -2.48
CA SER A 116 10.94 -1.56 -3.39
C SER A 116 11.42 -0.15 -3.08
N LEU A 117 10.84 0.52 -2.08
CA LEU A 117 11.17 1.90 -1.70
C LEU A 117 11.68 1.96 -0.28
N ASN A 118 12.64 2.84 -0.01
CA ASN A 118 12.99 3.23 1.35
C ASN A 118 11.87 4.10 1.95
N LEU A 119 11.15 3.57 2.95
CA LEU A 119 10.08 4.29 3.66
C LEU A 119 10.46 4.64 5.10
N ASP A 120 11.75 4.62 5.43
CA ASP A 120 12.23 5.01 6.75
C ASP A 120 11.82 6.46 7.04
N GLY A 121 11.37 6.72 8.27
CA GLY A 121 10.89 8.05 8.69
C GLY A 121 9.44 8.36 8.31
N ILE A 122 8.74 7.52 7.54
CA ILE A 122 7.39 7.84 7.03
C ILE A 122 6.39 8.27 8.11
N PHE A 123 6.35 7.57 9.25
CA PHE A 123 5.40 7.89 10.33
C PHE A 123 5.71 9.22 11.03
N ALA A 124 6.98 9.62 11.08
CA ALA A 124 7.38 10.92 11.63
C ALA A 124 7.06 12.06 10.65
N SER A 125 7.15 11.79 9.35
CA SER A 125 6.86 12.77 8.30
C SER A 125 5.37 12.93 7.94
N LEU A 126 4.52 11.98 8.32
CA LEU A 126 3.07 12.09 8.13
C LEU A 126 2.39 12.62 9.41
N PRO A 127 1.83 13.83 9.44
CA PRO A 127 1.07 14.31 10.58
C PRO A 127 -0.22 13.50 10.76
N ASN A 128 -0.76 13.48 11.99
CA ASN A 128 -2.11 12.95 12.19
C ASN A 128 -3.11 14.01 11.70
N VAL A 129 -4.04 13.63 10.83
CA VAL A 129 -4.93 14.57 10.12
C VAL A 129 -6.37 14.15 10.28
N ALA A 130 -7.28 15.12 10.41
CA ALA A 130 -8.71 14.89 10.25
C ALA A 130 -9.10 14.98 8.77
N TRP A 131 -9.51 13.85 8.20
CA TRP A 131 -9.93 13.73 6.80
C TRP A 131 -11.42 14.01 6.68
N THR A 132 -11.75 15.18 6.16
CA THR A 132 -13.14 15.68 6.15
C THR A 132 -13.73 15.85 4.76
N SER A 133 -15.04 16.09 4.68
CA SER A 133 -15.71 16.47 3.43
C SER A 133 -15.20 17.78 2.81
N GLN A 134 -14.45 18.60 3.56
CA GLN A 134 -13.80 19.84 3.07
C GLN A 134 -12.29 19.68 2.84
N GLY A 135 -11.76 18.46 2.95
CA GLY A 135 -10.33 18.16 2.83
C GLY A 135 -9.64 17.90 4.17
N ALA A 136 -8.31 17.92 4.16
CA ALA A 136 -7.49 17.74 5.36
C ALA A 136 -7.58 18.96 6.29
N ILE A 137 -7.83 18.70 7.56
CA ILE A 137 -7.83 19.68 8.64
C ILE A 137 -6.86 19.19 9.72
N ALA A 138 -6.03 20.08 10.25
CA ALA A 138 -5.15 19.75 11.35
C ALA A 138 -5.99 19.35 12.58
N THR A 139 -5.55 18.34 13.33
CA THR A 139 -6.34 17.83 14.46
C THR A 139 -6.64 18.89 15.52
N GLU A 140 -5.71 19.82 15.71
CA GLU A 140 -5.80 20.96 16.62
C GLU A 140 -6.73 22.09 16.12
N GLU A 141 -7.08 22.10 14.83
CA GLU A 141 -7.98 23.08 14.21
C GLU A 141 -9.41 22.53 14.02
N LEU A 142 -9.61 21.24 14.31
CA LEU A 142 -10.85 20.52 13.98
C LEU A 142 -12.07 21.01 14.76
N GLU A 143 -11.94 21.27 16.06
CA GLU A 143 -13.08 21.66 16.91
C GLU A 143 -13.68 22.99 16.46
N GLU A 144 -12.84 23.96 16.12
CA GLU A 144 -13.27 25.26 15.58
C GLU A 144 -13.93 25.08 14.21
N ALA A 145 -13.35 24.26 13.31
CA ALA A 145 -13.94 23.99 12.01
C ALA A 145 -15.33 23.33 12.13
N LEU A 146 -15.50 22.39 13.06
CA LEU A 146 -16.80 21.76 13.35
C LEU A 146 -17.82 22.78 13.88
N LEU A 147 -17.41 23.65 14.80
CA LEU A 147 -18.28 24.70 15.34
C LEU A 147 -18.71 25.68 14.24
N GLN A 148 -17.78 26.15 13.41
CA GLN A 148 -18.08 27.08 12.33
C GLN A 148 -19.05 26.48 11.30
N ALA A 149 -18.87 25.20 10.94
CA ALA A 149 -19.82 24.50 10.08
C ALA A 149 -21.23 24.51 10.69
N ARG A 150 -21.37 24.24 12.00
CA ARG A 150 -22.69 24.28 12.68
C ARG A 150 -23.31 25.67 12.69
N ILE A 151 -22.53 26.71 13.00
CA ILE A 151 -23.00 28.10 12.99
C ILE A 151 -23.52 28.49 11.61
N GLN A 152 -22.85 28.03 10.55
CA GLN A 152 -23.23 28.30 9.16
C GLN A 152 -24.34 27.36 8.63
N GLY A 153 -24.88 26.47 9.45
CA GLY A 153 -25.89 25.48 9.03
C GLY A 153 -25.35 24.41 8.08
N GLN A 154 -24.02 24.22 8.01
CA GLN A 154 -23.34 23.23 7.20
C GLN A 154 -23.05 21.94 7.98
N HIS A 155 -22.86 20.84 7.26
CA HIS A 155 -22.37 19.58 7.83
C HIS A 155 -20.94 19.31 7.38
N LEU A 156 -20.00 19.32 8.32
CA LEU A 156 -18.62 18.89 8.12
C LEU A 156 -18.51 17.42 8.58
N GLU A 157 -18.38 16.51 7.63
CA GLU A 157 -18.23 15.09 7.91
C GLU A 157 -16.75 14.79 8.17
N VAL A 158 -16.43 14.13 9.29
CA VAL A 158 -15.08 13.61 9.58
C VAL A 158 -15.09 12.12 9.28
N THR A 159 -14.46 11.74 8.17
CA THR A 159 -14.48 10.36 7.66
C THR A 159 -13.35 9.50 8.22
N SER A 160 -12.24 10.12 8.63
CA SER A 160 -11.09 9.45 9.25
C SER A 160 -10.26 10.44 10.05
N ILE A 161 -9.59 9.95 11.11
CA ILE A 161 -8.52 10.66 11.80
C ILE A 161 -7.32 9.72 11.80
N ASP A 162 -6.38 9.95 10.89
CA ASP A 162 -5.25 9.05 10.65
C ASP A 162 -4.11 9.79 9.94
N LYS A 163 -2.90 9.21 10.00
CA LYS A 163 -1.71 9.67 9.25
C LYS A 163 -1.78 9.35 7.75
N PHE A 164 -2.58 8.35 7.37
CA PHE A 164 -2.73 7.92 5.98
C PHE A 164 -4.13 8.22 5.46
N PRO A 165 -4.27 8.94 4.33
CA PRO A 165 -5.56 9.06 3.67
C PRO A 165 -5.94 7.78 2.91
N LYS A 166 -7.20 7.71 2.48
CA LYS A 166 -7.65 6.72 1.50
C LYS A 166 -7.12 7.02 0.11
N LEU A 167 -6.70 5.97 -0.60
CA LEU A 167 -6.05 6.03 -1.91
C LEU A 167 -6.89 6.79 -2.96
N THR A 168 -8.20 6.53 -2.99
CA THR A 168 -9.09 7.02 -4.06
C THR A 168 -9.34 8.52 -4.02
N ASN A 169 -8.92 9.20 -2.95
CA ASN A 169 -8.92 10.66 -2.90
C ASN A 169 -7.76 11.28 -3.68
N TYR A 170 -6.77 10.48 -4.07
CA TYR A 170 -5.54 10.94 -4.73
C TYR A 170 -5.43 10.41 -6.16
N LEU A 171 -5.75 9.14 -6.40
CA LEU A 171 -5.79 8.57 -7.74
C LEU A 171 -6.73 7.35 -7.80
N ALA A 172 -7.23 7.03 -8.99
CA ALA A 172 -7.95 5.80 -9.25
C ALA A 172 -6.99 4.78 -9.90
N PRO A 173 -6.75 3.60 -9.29
CA PRO A 173 -5.90 2.59 -9.89
C PRO A 173 -6.51 2.06 -11.20
N ASN A 174 -5.70 1.97 -12.25
CA ASN A 174 -6.19 1.53 -13.56
C ASN A 174 -6.59 0.05 -13.53
N GLY A 175 -7.80 -0.27 -13.99
CA GLY A 175 -8.28 -1.64 -14.11
C GLY A 175 -8.55 -2.36 -12.79
N ALA A 176 -8.60 -1.65 -11.65
CA ALA A 176 -8.96 -2.22 -10.36
C ALA A 176 -10.36 -1.77 -9.91
N ARG A 177 -10.98 -2.54 -9.01
CA ARG A 177 -12.24 -2.17 -8.35
C ARG A 177 -12.03 -2.11 -6.85
N ILE A 178 -12.61 -1.10 -6.21
CA ILE A 178 -12.61 -0.93 -4.75
C ILE A 178 -14.05 -0.66 -4.33
N ALA A 179 -14.65 -1.58 -3.59
CA ALA A 179 -16.04 -1.47 -3.15
C ALA A 179 -16.21 -0.47 -1.99
N ASP A 180 -15.30 -0.49 -1.01
CA ASP A 180 -15.22 0.50 0.05
C ASP A 180 -13.83 1.17 0.06
N SER A 181 -13.79 2.41 -0.42
CA SER A 181 -12.56 3.21 -0.48
C SER A 181 -11.87 3.42 0.87
N ALA A 182 -12.59 3.40 1.98
CA ALA A 182 -12.02 3.68 3.30
C ALA A 182 -10.99 2.62 3.73
N ARG A 183 -11.01 1.44 3.10
CA ARG A 183 -10.17 0.30 3.45
C ARG A 183 -8.92 0.14 2.59
N VAL A 184 -8.64 1.09 1.70
CA VAL A 184 -7.44 1.10 0.87
C VAL A 184 -6.67 2.39 1.13
N ARG A 185 -5.52 2.28 1.81
CA ARG A 185 -4.68 3.45 2.13
C ARG A 185 -3.90 3.92 0.92
N LEU A 186 -3.64 5.23 0.84
CA LEU A 186 -2.62 5.77 -0.08
C LEU A 186 -1.28 5.08 0.21
N GLY A 187 -0.59 4.65 -0.84
CA GLY A 187 0.58 3.77 -0.77
C GLY A 187 0.27 2.27 -0.95
N ALA A 188 -1.00 1.87 -1.04
CA ALA A 188 -1.38 0.54 -1.48
C ALA A 188 -1.13 0.37 -2.99
N TYR A 189 -0.66 -0.80 -3.40
CA TYR A 189 -0.47 -1.19 -4.81
C TYR A 189 -1.62 -2.11 -5.25
N LEU A 190 -2.34 -1.73 -6.32
CA LEU A 190 -3.42 -2.53 -6.88
C LEU A 190 -3.15 -2.75 -8.36
N GLY A 191 -2.71 -3.95 -8.72
CA GLY A 191 -2.51 -4.31 -10.11
C GLY A 191 -3.83 -4.50 -10.87
N PRO A 192 -3.80 -4.39 -12.22
CA PRO A 192 -4.99 -4.54 -13.04
C PRO A 192 -5.72 -5.87 -12.80
N GLY A 193 -7.05 -5.83 -12.77
CA GLY A 193 -7.89 -6.99 -12.47
C GLY A 193 -8.08 -7.26 -10.97
N THR A 194 -7.42 -6.53 -10.08
CA THR A 194 -7.66 -6.64 -8.64
C THR A 194 -9.05 -6.11 -8.28
N THR A 195 -9.83 -6.90 -7.55
CA THR A 195 -11.08 -6.46 -6.92
C THR A 195 -10.93 -6.49 -5.41
N VAL A 196 -11.03 -5.33 -4.77
CA VAL A 196 -11.13 -5.20 -3.32
C VAL A 196 -12.60 -5.06 -2.95
N MET A 197 -13.18 -6.09 -2.34
CA MET A 197 -14.56 -6.09 -1.87
C MET A 197 -14.69 -5.30 -0.55
N HIS A 198 -15.92 -5.12 -0.06
CA HIS A 198 -16.20 -4.33 1.15
C HIS A 198 -15.41 -4.81 2.39
N GLU A 199 -15.19 -6.13 2.50
CA GLU A 199 -14.41 -6.68 3.60
C GLU A 199 -12.89 -6.64 3.36
N GLY A 200 -12.49 -6.31 2.13
CA GLY A 200 -11.10 -6.20 1.73
C GLY A 200 -10.43 -4.98 2.35
N PHE A 201 -9.18 -5.15 2.77
CA PHE A 201 -8.33 -4.07 3.25
C PHE A 201 -6.92 -4.20 2.69
N ILE A 202 -6.33 -3.09 2.24
CA ILE A 202 -4.93 -3.04 1.80
C ILE A 202 -4.24 -1.85 2.46
N ASN A 203 -3.18 -2.13 3.20
CA ASN A 203 -2.36 -1.12 3.85
C ASN A 203 -1.40 -0.42 2.86
N PHE A 204 -0.69 0.61 3.32
CA PHE A 204 0.42 1.18 2.55
C PHE A 204 1.57 0.16 2.42
N ASN A 205 2.40 0.30 1.38
CA ASN A 205 3.52 -0.61 1.10
C ASN A 205 3.09 -2.09 1.10
N ALA A 206 1.88 -2.35 0.62
CA ALA A 206 1.28 -3.66 0.52
C ALA A 206 0.41 -3.67 -0.75
N GLY A 207 0.02 -4.85 -1.22
CA GLY A 207 -0.79 -4.89 -2.42
C GLY A 207 -0.97 -6.25 -3.04
N ALA A 208 -1.59 -6.19 -4.23
CA ALA A 208 -1.89 -7.33 -5.06
C ALA A 208 -1.36 -7.08 -6.48
N GLU A 209 -0.70 -8.09 -7.07
CA GLU A 209 -0.11 -8.01 -8.40
C GLU A 209 -1.15 -7.86 -9.51
N GLY A 210 -2.34 -8.43 -9.34
CA GLY A 210 -3.43 -8.45 -10.30
C GLY A 210 -3.31 -9.57 -11.34
N PRO A 211 -4.41 -10.29 -11.67
CA PRO A 211 -5.74 -10.20 -11.07
C PRO A 211 -5.83 -10.93 -9.72
N ASN A 212 -6.67 -10.43 -8.81
CA ASN A 212 -6.88 -11.00 -7.47
C ASN A 212 -8.29 -10.66 -6.95
N MET A 213 -8.89 -11.55 -6.15
CA MET A 213 -10.03 -11.22 -5.29
C MET A 213 -9.56 -10.96 -3.86
N VAL A 214 -9.83 -9.76 -3.34
CA VAL A 214 -9.43 -9.34 -2.00
C VAL A 214 -10.67 -9.00 -1.17
N GLU A 215 -11.08 -9.95 -0.35
CA GLU A 215 -12.15 -9.81 0.64
C GLU A 215 -11.61 -9.92 2.08
N GLY A 216 -10.29 -10.07 2.23
CA GLY A 216 -9.57 -10.08 3.50
C GLY A 216 -8.60 -8.92 3.66
N ARG A 217 -7.76 -8.99 4.69
CA ARG A 217 -6.82 -7.95 5.09
C ARG A 217 -5.41 -8.28 4.62
N ILE A 218 -4.86 -7.40 3.77
CA ILE A 218 -3.45 -7.38 3.36
C ILE A 218 -2.70 -6.38 4.24
N SER A 219 -1.94 -6.90 5.20
CA SER A 219 -1.13 -6.09 6.13
C SER A 219 0.03 -5.38 5.44
N GLN A 220 0.59 -4.35 6.09
CA GLN A 220 1.75 -3.61 5.60
C GLN A 220 2.91 -4.56 5.28
N GLY A 221 3.57 -4.33 4.13
CA GLY A 221 4.66 -5.16 3.62
C GLY A 221 4.19 -6.38 2.83
N VAL A 222 2.95 -6.84 3.01
CA VAL A 222 2.48 -8.07 2.35
C VAL A 222 2.16 -7.81 0.88
N PHE A 223 2.72 -8.66 0.03
CA PHE A 223 2.43 -8.69 -1.39
C PHE A 223 1.79 -10.01 -1.79
N VAL A 224 0.69 -9.92 -2.53
CA VAL A 224 -0.09 -11.05 -3.02
C VAL A 224 0.11 -11.15 -4.54
N GLN A 225 0.67 -12.26 -5.00
CA GLN A 225 0.87 -12.50 -6.43
C GLN A 225 -0.44 -12.83 -7.14
N LYS A 226 -0.42 -12.79 -8.48
CA LYS A 226 -1.60 -13.00 -9.33
C LYS A 226 -2.33 -14.31 -9.04
N GLY A 227 -3.65 -14.32 -9.26
CA GLY A 227 -4.50 -15.51 -9.13
C GLY A 227 -4.83 -15.92 -7.70
N SER A 228 -4.27 -15.22 -6.70
CA SER A 228 -4.50 -15.55 -5.30
C SER A 228 -5.69 -14.80 -4.72
N ASP A 229 -6.57 -15.54 -4.05
CA ASP A 229 -7.81 -15.04 -3.47
C ASP A 229 -7.74 -15.03 -1.94
N LEU A 230 -8.13 -13.89 -1.37
CA LEU A 230 -8.34 -13.73 0.06
C LEU A 230 -9.84 -13.66 0.30
N GLY A 231 -10.42 -14.75 0.80
CA GLY A 231 -11.84 -14.83 1.14
C GLY A 231 -12.23 -13.88 2.29
N GLY A 232 -13.54 -13.70 2.47
CA GLY A 232 -14.10 -12.72 3.41
C GLY A 232 -13.44 -12.74 4.79
N SER A 233 -12.92 -11.59 5.24
CA SER A 233 -12.24 -11.41 6.54
C SER A 233 -10.96 -12.24 6.75
N ALA A 234 -10.41 -12.87 5.71
CA ALA A 234 -9.10 -13.50 5.77
C ALA A 234 -8.03 -12.53 6.28
N SER A 235 -6.94 -13.04 6.86
CA SER A 235 -5.89 -12.22 7.46
C SER A 235 -4.50 -12.62 6.99
N THR A 236 -3.71 -11.65 6.55
CA THR A 236 -2.25 -11.79 6.50
C THR A 236 -1.65 -11.06 7.69
N ALA A 237 -0.73 -11.69 8.43
CA ALA A 237 -0.09 -11.02 9.55
C ALA A 237 0.85 -9.91 9.05
N GLY A 238 0.87 -8.78 9.77
CA GLY A 238 1.89 -7.76 9.56
C GLY A 238 3.12 -8.07 10.38
N THR A 239 4.26 -7.50 10.00
CA THR A 239 5.52 -7.57 10.76
C THR A 239 5.33 -7.06 12.21
N LEU A 240 4.50 -6.04 12.41
CA LEU A 240 4.21 -5.45 13.73
C LEU A 240 3.27 -6.27 14.62
N SER A 241 2.38 -7.08 14.04
CA SER A 241 1.35 -7.82 14.78
C SER A 241 1.65 -9.31 14.96
N GLY A 242 2.58 -9.88 14.17
CA GLY A 242 2.89 -11.31 14.14
C GLY A 242 4.05 -11.78 15.02
N GLY A 243 4.73 -10.88 15.74
CA GLY A 243 5.88 -11.23 16.60
C GLY A 243 7.12 -11.73 15.86
N GLY A 244 7.20 -11.53 14.53
CA GLY A 244 8.32 -11.92 13.67
C GLY A 244 8.74 -10.79 12.74
N ASN A 245 10.05 -10.73 12.43
CA ASN A 245 10.64 -9.68 11.58
C ASN A 245 10.55 -9.98 10.07
N GLN A 246 10.01 -11.13 9.65
CA GLN A 246 9.94 -11.48 8.23
C GLN A 246 8.67 -10.93 7.58
N VAL A 247 8.86 -10.31 6.42
CA VAL A 247 7.76 -9.85 5.55
C VAL A 247 7.08 -11.07 4.95
N ILE A 248 5.76 -11.17 5.12
CA ILE A 248 4.95 -12.25 4.57
C ILE A 248 4.66 -11.97 3.09
N SER A 249 4.76 -13.01 2.27
CA SER A 249 4.35 -13.00 0.85
C SER A 249 3.35 -14.12 0.58
N ILE A 250 2.42 -13.88 -0.33
CA ILE A 250 1.49 -14.90 -0.83
C ILE A 250 1.82 -15.15 -2.30
N GLY A 251 2.20 -16.39 -2.63
CA GLY A 251 2.52 -16.80 -3.99
C GLY A 251 1.30 -16.80 -4.92
N GLU A 252 1.52 -17.17 -6.18
CA GLU A 252 0.47 -17.31 -7.20
C GLU A 252 -0.56 -18.40 -6.87
N ASP A 253 -1.81 -18.21 -7.34
CA ASP A 253 -2.90 -19.20 -7.31
C ASP A 253 -3.23 -19.80 -5.93
N CYS A 254 -3.07 -19.01 -4.87
CA CYS A 254 -3.42 -19.40 -3.51
C CYS A 254 -4.88 -19.11 -3.17
N LEU A 255 -5.42 -19.84 -2.19
CA LEU A 255 -6.72 -19.56 -1.59
C LEU A 255 -6.61 -19.46 -0.07
N ILE A 256 -6.75 -18.26 0.47
CA ILE A 256 -6.91 -18.04 1.90
C ILE A 256 -8.41 -17.89 2.16
N SER A 257 -9.05 -18.95 2.60
CA SER A 257 -10.52 -19.00 2.73
C SER A 257 -11.07 -17.99 3.76
N ALA A 258 -12.38 -17.80 3.76
CA ALA A 258 -13.05 -16.86 4.66
C ALA A 258 -12.69 -17.09 6.14
N ASN A 259 -12.44 -16.00 6.86
CA ASN A 259 -12.01 -15.99 8.27
C ASN A 259 -10.72 -16.78 8.58
N ALA A 260 -10.00 -17.25 7.57
CA ALA A 260 -8.69 -17.88 7.76
C ALA A 260 -7.60 -16.83 8.02
N GLY A 261 -6.42 -17.27 8.39
CA GLY A 261 -5.27 -16.37 8.46
C GLY A 261 -3.93 -17.06 8.39
N THR A 262 -2.94 -16.31 7.93
CA THR A 262 -1.55 -16.76 7.85
C THR A 262 -0.60 -15.78 8.48
N GLY A 263 0.27 -16.31 9.32
CA GLY A 263 1.44 -15.68 9.91
C GLY A 263 2.77 -16.18 9.30
N ILE A 264 2.71 -16.95 8.21
CA ILE A 264 3.87 -17.38 7.42
C ILE A 264 3.65 -16.99 5.95
N SER A 265 4.72 -16.91 5.17
CA SER A 265 4.61 -16.84 3.72
C SER A 265 4.05 -18.14 3.15
N LEU A 266 3.22 -18.01 2.12
CA LEU A 266 2.76 -19.12 1.30
C LEU A 266 3.51 -19.10 -0.02
N GLY A 267 3.96 -20.27 -0.47
CA GLY A 267 4.43 -20.45 -1.85
C GLY A 267 3.26 -20.38 -2.82
N HIS A 268 3.40 -21.02 -3.97
CA HIS A 268 2.35 -21.09 -4.97
C HIS A 268 1.31 -22.15 -4.63
N ARG A 269 0.07 -21.97 -5.11
CA ARG A 269 -1.00 -22.99 -5.07
C ARG A 269 -1.29 -23.53 -3.67
N CYS A 270 -1.16 -22.67 -2.66
CA CYS A 270 -1.46 -23.03 -1.27
C CYS A 270 -2.90 -22.70 -0.91
N THR A 271 -3.53 -23.55 -0.10
CA THR A 271 -4.89 -23.34 0.41
C THR A 271 -4.92 -23.40 1.93
N ILE A 272 -5.61 -22.44 2.56
CA ILE A 272 -5.94 -22.48 3.99
C ILE A 272 -7.46 -22.60 4.12
N GLU A 273 -7.91 -23.60 4.87
CA GLU A 273 -9.32 -23.81 5.20
C GLU A 273 -9.95 -22.60 5.90
N ALA A 274 -11.25 -22.39 5.68
CA ALA A 274 -12.01 -21.34 6.33
C ALA A 274 -11.91 -21.43 7.87
N GLY A 275 -11.66 -20.30 8.52
CA GLY A 275 -11.53 -20.21 9.99
C GLY A 275 -10.25 -20.82 10.58
N LEU A 276 -9.33 -21.33 9.76
CA LEU A 276 -8.02 -21.79 10.23
C LEU A 276 -7.02 -20.63 10.25
N TYR A 277 -6.42 -20.38 11.41
CA TYR A 277 -5.31 -19.44 11.54
C TYR A 277 -4.00 -20.19 11.76
N ILE A 278 -3.01 -19.92 10.92
CA ILE A 278 -1.68 -20.53 10.99
C ILE A 278 -0.69 -19.47 11.47
N THR A 279 -0.01 -19.73 12.57
CA THR A 279 1.09 -18.89 13.07
C THR A 279 2.41 -19.62 12.86
N PRO A 280 3.58 -18.95 12.89
CA PRO A 280 4.88 -19.62 12.80
C PRO A 280 5.11 -20.71 13.86
N GLY A 281 4.39 -20.67 14.98
CA GLY A 281 4.47 -21.63 16.08
C GLY A 281 3.41 -22.74 16.04
N THR A 282 2.41 -22.64 15.17
CA THR A 282 1.36 -23.66 15.03
C THR A 282 2.00 -25.01 14.72
N LEU A 283 1.69 -26.03 15.52
CA LEU A 283 2.07 -27.41 15.24
C LEU A 283 1.16 -27.94 14.13
N VAL A 284 1.77 -28.48 13.09
CA VAL A 284 1.13 -28.96 11.87
C VAL A 284 1.56 -30.40 11.65
N THR A 285 0.59 -31.32 11.64
CA THR A 285 0.82 -32.72 11.30
C THR A 285 0.77 -32.88 9.79
N LEU A 286 1.87 -33.35 9.22
CA LEU A 286 1.98 -33.63 7.80
C LEU A 286 1.28 -34.95 7.50
N ILE A 287 0.37 -34.92 6.55
CA ILE A 287 -0.39 -36.08 6.11
C ILE A 287 0.06 -36.44 4.70
N ASP A 288 0.32 -37.73 4.47
CA ASP A 288 0.65 -38.23 3.14
C ASP A 288 -0.60 -38.39 2.25
N VAL A 289 -0.39 -38.90 1.04
CA VAL A 289 -1.44 -39.11 0.03
C VAL A 289 -2.46 -40.18 0.46
N ASP A 290 -2.07 -41.08 1.35
CA ASP A 290 -2.91 -42.17 1.86
C ASP A 290 -3.70 -41.74 3.11
N GLY A 291 -3.52 -40.50 3.57
CA GLY A 291 -4.18 -39.96 4.75
C GLY A 291 -3.48 -40.29 6.07
N ALA A 292 -2.27 -40.86 6.03
CA ALA A 292 -1.51 -41.25 7.21
C ALA A 292 -0.61 -40.10 7.71
N PRO A 293 -0.48 -39.92 9.04
CA PRO A 293 0.42 -38.94 9.62
C PRO A 293 1.88 -39.36 9.43
N VAL A 294 2.69 -38.44 8.89
CA VAL A 294 4.12 -38.66 8.63
C VAL A 294 4.97 -38.08 9.75
N LYS A 295 4.82 -36.77 10.01
CA LYS A 295 5.58 -36.03 11.03
C LYS A 295 4.84 -34.76 11.44
N THR A 296 5.04 -34.31 12.68
CA THR A 296 4.55 -33.01 13.14
C THR A 296 5.67 -31.98 13.14
N VAL A 297 5.46 -30.84 12.52
CA VAL A 297 6.42 -29.73 12.43
C VAL A 297 5.77 -28.42 12.87
N LYS A 298 6.57 -27.40 13.18
CA LYS A 298 6.04 -26.03 13.30
C LYS A 298 5.80 -25.46 11.91
N ALA A 299 4.73 -24.69 11.72
CA ALA A 299 4.36 -24.12 10.42
C ALA A 299 5.47 -23.26 9.79
N ARG A 300 6.36 -22.66 10.58
CA ARG A 300 7.55 -21.95 10.05
C ARG A 300 8.45 -22.80 9.16
N ILE A 301 8.46 -24.13 9.33
CA ILE A 301 9.23 -25.05 8.49
C ILE A 301 8.61 -25.16 7.08
N LEU A 302 7.33 -24.82 6.95
CA LEU A 302 6.57 -24.84 5.71
C LEU A 302 6.51 -23.47 5.02
N ASN A 303 7.23 -22.48 5.55
CA ASN A 303 7.20 -21.10 5.06
C ASN A 303 7.66 -21.01 3.60
N GLY A 304 6.80 -20.48 2.73
CA GLY A 304 7.09 -20.29 1.31
C GLY A 304 7.11 -21.58 0.47
N GLN A 305 6.72 -22.72 1.04
CA GLN A 305 6.58 -23.96 0.29
C GLN A 305 5.33 -23.92 -0.59
N ASP A 306 5.42 -24.54 -1.75
CA ASP A 306 4.35 -24.66 -2.74
C ASP A 306 3.40 -25.81 -2.43
N ASP A 307 2.21 -25.76 -3.04
CA ASP A 307 1.29 -26.89 -3.14
C ASP A 307 0.87 -27.45 -1.77
N LEU A 308 0.63 -26.58 -0.79
CA LEU A 308 0.21 -26.97 0.56
C LEU A 308 -1.28 -26.73 0.80
N LEU A 309 -1.95 -27.73 1.36
CA LEU A 309 -3.32 -27.63 1.84
C LEU A 309 -3.33 -27.73 3.36
N PHE A 310 -3.69 -26.63 4.03
CA PHE A 310 -3.83 -26.55 5.47
C PHE A 310 -5.29 -26.66 5.91
N ILE A 311 -5.57 -27.61 6.78
CA ILE A 311 -6.93 -27.92 7.27
C ILE A 311 -6.91 -28.24 8.76
N ARG A 312 -8.07 -28.15 9.43
CA ARG A 312 -8.27 -28.62 10.80
C ARG A 312 -9.09 -29.91 10.77
N HIS A 313 -8.58 -30.97 11.38
CA HIS A 313 -9.33 -32.19 11.57
C HIS A 313 -10.50 -31.94 12.53
N SER A 314 -11.74 -32.06 12.04
CA SER A 314 -12.94 -31.60 12.75
C SER A 314 -13.26 -32.37 14.03
N GLN A 315 -12.81 -33.62 14.15
CA GLN A 315 -13.07 -34.43 15.36
C GLN A 315 -12.00 -34.24 16.44
N THR A 316 -10.75 -34.01 16.05
CA THR A 316 -9.61 -33.97 16.99
C THR A 316 -9.09 -32.55 17.22
N GLY A 317 -9.46 -31.59 16.36
CA GLY A 317 -8.93 -30.24 16.36
C GLY A 317 -7.50 -30.11 15.84
N GLU A 318 -6.86 -31.21 15.42
CA GLU A 318 -5.49 -31.20 14.93
C GLU A 318 -5.37 -30.37 13.64
N VAL A 319 -4.36 -29.50 13.58
CA VAL A 319 -4.01 -28.81 12.33
C VAL A 319 -3.16 -29.72 11.47
N GLN A 320 -3.61 -29.96 10.25
CA GLN A 320 -2.99 -30.85 9.29
C GLN A 320 -2.52 -30.08 8.05
N CYS A 321 -1.46 -30.57 7.43
CA CYS A 321 -1.02 -30.11 6.12
C CYS A 321 -0.90 -31.31 5.17
N ARG A 322 -1.48 -31.20 3.98
CA ARG A 322 -1.39 -32.18 2.89
C ARG A 322 -0.81 -31.51 1.66
N THR A 323 -0.46 -32.30 0.65
CA THR A 323 -0.26 -31.73 -0.69
C THR A 323 -1.60 -31.21 -1.24
N ASN A 324 -1.57 -30.06 -1.91
CA ASN A 324 -2.70 -29.50 -2.65
C ASN A 324 -2.78 -30.07 -4.08
N GLN A 325 -1.87 -30.97 -4.45
CA GLN A 325 -1.93 -31.75 -5.68
C GLN A 325 -2.38 -33.18 -5.38
N HIS A 326 -3.24 -33.72 -6.22
CA HIS A 326 -3.77 -35.07 -6.04
C HIS A 326 -2.72 -36.21 -6.18
N ALA A 327 -1.45 -35.91 -6.52
CA ALA A 327 -0.48 -36.94 -6.93
C ALA A 327 0.97 -36.79 -6.41
N ILE A 328 1.33 -35.78 -5.59
CA ILE A 328 2.72 -35.57 -5.15
C ILE A 328 2.90 -35.88 -3.65
N LYS A 329 3.93 -36.66 -3.30
CA LYS A 329 4.26 -36.93 -1.90
C LYS A 329 4.91 -35.71 -1.26
N LEU A 330 4.31 -35.22 -0.17
CA LEU A 330 4.78 -34.05 0.59
C LEU A 330 6.21 -34.20 1.14
N ASN A 331 6.67 -35.44 1.37
CA ASN A 331 8.02 -35.68 1.87
C ASN A 331 9.11 -35.34 0.83
N ASP A 332 8.83 -35.51 -0.45
CA ASP A 332 9.79 -35.20 -1.52
C ASP A 332 9.98 -33.68 -1.66
N LEU A 333 8.91 -32.89 -1.48
CA LEU A 333 8.95 -31.42 -1.47
C LEU A 333 9.79 -30.85 -0.31
N LEU A 334 9.75 -31.49 0.86
CA LEU A 334 10.49 -31.02 2.04
C LEU A 334 11.99 -31.33 2.01
N HIS A 335 12.41 -32.24 1.15
CA HIS A 335 13.81 -32.68 1.06
C HIS A 335 14.50 -32.25 -0.23
N ALA A 336 13.77 -31.64 -1.19
CA ALA A 336 14.35 -31.10 -2.42
C ALA A 336 15.13 -29.78 -2.24
N HIS A 337 15.02 -29.13 -1.07
CA HIS A 337 15.60 -27.80 -0.80
C HIS A 337 16.51 -27.73 0.44
N ASN A 338 17.06 -28.87 0.89
CA ASN A 338 18.14 -28.89 1.89
C ASN A 338 19.52 -28.92 1.23
#